data_AF-A0A955EXK1-F1
#
_entry.id   AF-A0A955EXK1-F1
#
_cell.length_a   1.000
_cell.length_b   1.000
_cell.length_c   1.000
_cell.angle_alpha   90.00
_cell.angle_beta   90.00
_cell.angle_gamma   90.00
#
_symmetry.space_group_name_H-M   'P 1'
#
loop_
_entity.id
_entity.type
_entity.pdbx_description
1 polymer ?
#
loop_
_entity_poly.entity_id
_entity_poly.type
_entity_poly.pdbx_seq_one_letter_code
_entity_poly.pdbx_strand_id
1 'polypeptide(L)'
;MIDALALLGVLLLPFLLGSALLRRLGVRFGDDGLAWLGWCWPLGALTTALLTGLWMATGAEPRAGLMYLPPVGLWLALWFWPRPDATIGSAMRTSLVRRLAVALVALVAVLPLTRHALEEYGRPIHGDDDASIWTFKAVILAEHGRFDAALAEKLDERKTGAHHLDYPLLNPLLQVFILGATDERVAGALRWPSIFWALSLLALAGSAFLRAGGLLAGSLLWLAFAWAPAFQARVLGTKSDVITALGLLALIDAIGRLRATRSMALVAAMAAILVWSKNEGLMLACVVLIALGLRQGRSLLAGVWRPASLWLLLPLGVALGQWAFNRYYGLENDLLTGGAGRD
;
A
#
# COMPACT_ATOMS: atom_id res chain seq x y z
N MET A 1 -21.35 1.01 17.98
CA MET A 1 -20.11 1.13 18.80
C MET A 1 -19.05 0.20 18.22
N ILE A 2 -17.94 0.74 17.71
CA ILE A 2 -16.85 -0.08 17.16
C ILE A 2 -16.17 -0.82 18.31
N ASP A 3 -16.03 -2.15 18.21
CA ASP A 3 -15.17 -2.91 19.11
C ASP A 3 -13.72 -2.46 18.90
N ALA A 4 -13.14 -1.82 19.92
CA ALA A 4 -11.77 -1.32 19.88
C ALA A 4 -10.76 -2.43 19.54
N LEU A 5 -11.04 -3.68 19.92
CA LEU A 5 -10.19 -4.83 19.59
C LEU A 5 -10.28 -5.19 18.10
N ALA A 6 -11.47 -5.13 17.50
CA ALA A 6 -11.65 -5.37 16.07
C ALA A 6 -10.94 -4.31 15.24
N LEU A 7 -11.08 -3.03 15.61
CA LEU A 7 -10.37 -1.93 14.96
C LEU A 7 -8.86 -2.09 15.12
N LEU A 8 -8.37 -2.39 16.32
CA LEU A 8 -6.95 -2.64 16.55
C LEU A 8 -6.43 -3.80 15.69
N GLY A 9 -7.20 -4.89 15.57
CA GLY A 9 -6.86 -6.03 14.71
C GLY A 9 -6.75 -5.62 13.24
N VAL A 10 -7.70 -4.84 12.75
CA VAL A 10 -7.70 -4.34 11.36
C VAL A 10 -6.50 -3.42 11.07
N LEU A 11 -6.10 -2.60 12.03
CA LEU A 11 -4.96 -1.69 11.86
C LEU A 11 -3.61 -2.37 12.07
N LEU A 12 -3.50 -3.31 13.02
CA LEU A 12 -2.24 -3.99 13.31
C LEU A 12 -1.93 -5.13 12.35
N LEU A 13 -2.95 -5.83 11.83
CA LEU A 13 -2.73 -7.02 11.01
C LEU A 13 -1.89 -6.74 9.76
N PRO A 14 -2.16 -5.70 8.94
CA PRO A 14 -1.29 -5.38 7.81
C PRO A 14 0.14 -5.12 8.28
N PHE A 15 0.33 -4.32 9.33
CA PHE A 15 1.67 -4.03 9.84
C PHE A 15 2.44 -5.28 10.27
N LEU A 16 1.78 -6.22 10.97
CA LEU A 16 2.37 -7.49 11.40
C LEU A 16 2.72 -8.40 10.22
N LEU A 17 1.81 -8.51 9.24
CA LEU A 17 2.05 -9.27 8.00
C LEU A 17 3.25 -8.73 7.23
N GLY A 18 3.31 -7.41 7.03
CA GLY A 18 4.44 -6.79 6.34
C GLY A 18 5.74 -6.90 7.11
N SER A 19 5.70 -6.78 8.44
CA SER A 19 6.87 -7.00 9.31
C SER A 19 7.44 -8.42 9.16
N ALA A 20 6.57 -9.42 9.15
CA ALA A 20 6.94 -10.82 8.96
C ALA A 20 7.50 -11.08 7.55
N LEU A 21 6.88 -10.53 6.52
CA LEU A 21 7.38 -10.61 5.14
C LEU A 21 8.76 -9.96 5.00
N LEU A 22 8.96 -8.75 5.52
CA LEU A 22 10.28 -8.10 5.51
C LEU A 22 11.35 -8.95 6.17
N ARG A 23 11.03 -9.54 7.34
CA ARG A 23 11.94 -10.46 8.02
C ARG A 23 12.26 -11.69 7.18
N ARG A 24 11.25 -12.28 6.53
CA ARG A 24 11.44 -13.42 5.62
C ARG A 24 12.32 -13.06 4.42
N LEU A 25 12.19 -11.83 3.92
CA LEU A 25 13.02 -11.26 2.86
C LEU A 25 14.43 -10.83 3.34
N GLY A 26 14.74 -11.04 4.63
CA GLY A 26 16.03 -10.73 5.25
C GLY A 26 16.22 -9.25 5.60
N VAL A 27 15.20 -8.42 5.45
CA VAL A 27 15.24 -6.99 5.79
C VAL A 27 15.02 -6.80 7.28
N ARG A 28 15.94 -6.12 7.97
CA ARG A 28 15.90 -5.95 9.43
C ARG A 28 15.65 -4.51 9.82
N PHE A 29 14.93 -4.34 10.92
CA PHE A 29 14.76 -3.04 11.56
C PHE A 29 16.10 -2.37 11.94
N GLY A 30 17.11 -3.17 12.28
CA GLY A 30 18.43 -2.67 12.67
C GLY A 30 19.27 -2.07 11.54
N ASP A 31 18.93 -2.37 10.27
CA ASP A 31 19.69 -1.86 9.12
C ASP A 31 19.26 -0.42 8.78
N ASP A 32 17.95 -0.19 8.76
CA ASP A 32 17.33 1.12 8.51
C ASP A 32 15.89 1.12 9.07
N GLY A 33 15.74 1.53 10.32
CA GLY A 33 14.46 1.43 11.04
C GLY A 33 13.34 2.23 10.37
N LEU A 34 13.64 3.38 9.77
CA LEU A 34 12.66 4.20 9.08
C LEU A 34 12.21 3.59 7.75
N ALA A 35 13.14 3.06 6.94
CA ALA A 35 12.75 2.33 5.73
C ALA A 35 11.96 1.06 6.07
N TRP A 36 12.38 0.34 7.11
CA TRP A 36 11.68 -0.85 7.59
C TRP A 36 10.23 -0.51 7.98
N LEU A 37 10.01 0.54 8.77
CA LEU A 37 8.66 1.02 9.11
C LEU A 37 7.87 1.43 7.86
N GLY A 38 8.50 2.17 6.95
CA GLY A 38 7.90 2.61 5.70
C GLY A 38 7.52 1.46 4.75
N TRP A 39 8.15 0.29 4.87
CA TRP A 39 7.81 -0.89 4.07
C TRP A 39 6.81 -1.84 4.72
N CYS A 40 6.65 -1.80 6.05
CA CYS A 40 5.78 -2.73 6.76
C CYS A 40 4.33 -2.61 6.31
N TRP A 41 3.77 -1.41 6.38
CA TRP A 41 2.39 -1.18 5.95
C TRP A 41 2.15 -1.55 4.48
N PRO A 42 2.93 -1.08 3.48
CA PRO A 42 2.68 -1.44 2.07
C PRO A 42 2.62 -2.95 1.80
N LEU A 43 3.59 -3.71 2.32
CA LEU A 43 3.63 -5.17 2.13
C LEU A 43 2.47 -5.86 2.83
N GLY A 44 2.17 -5.39 4.04
CA GLY A 44 1.01 -5.80 4.81
C GLY A 44 -0.29 -5.60 4.07
N ALA A 45 -0.51 -4.37 3.62
CA ALA A 45 -1.71 -3.92 2.93
C ALA A 45 -1.90 -4.65 1.60
N LEU A 46 -0.82 -4.87 0.83
CA LEU A 46 -0.88 -5.72 -0.36
C LEU A 46 -1.39 -7.13 -0.01
N THR A 47 -0.82 -7.74 1.03
CA THR A 47 -1.20 -9.09 1.47
C THR A 47 -2.64 -9.14 1.95
N THR A 48 -3.04 -8.19 2.80
CA THR A 48 -4.40 -8.06 3.30
C THR A 48 -5.40 -7.88 2.15
N ALA A 49 -5.13 -7.00 1.20
CA ALA A 49 -5.99 -6.79 0.04
C ALA A 49 -6.11 -8.06 -0.82
N LEU A 50 -5.02 -8.78 -1.08
CA LEU A 50 -5.06 -10.06 -1.80
C LEU A 50 -5.91 -11.10 -1.05
N LEU A 51 -5.74 -11.23 0.26
CA LEU A 51 -6.52 -12.15 1.07
C LEU A 51 -8.01 -11.77 1.09
N THR A 52 -8.34 -10.49 1.20
CA THR A 52 -9.72 -10.01 1.11
C THR A 52 -10.33 -10.29 -0.26
N GLY A 53 -9.59 -10.04 -1.34
CA GLY A 53 -10.05 -10.31 -2.70
C GLY A 53 -10.26 -11.81 -2.95
N LEU A 54 -9.34 -12.66 -2.51
CA LEU A 54 -9.48 -14.11 -2.58
C LEU A 54 -10.68 -14.61 -1.77
N TRP A 55 -10.90 -14.05 -0.58
CA TRP A 55 -12.07 -14.37 0.24
C TRP A 55 -13.37 -14.05 -0.49
N MET A 56 -13.51 -12.85 -1.05
CA MET A 56 -14.69 -12.46 -1.82
C MET A 56 -14.90 -13.33 -3.07
N ALA A 57 -13.83 -13.80 -3.69
CA ALA A 57 -13.90 -14.72 -4.83
C ALA A 57 -14.47 -16.10 -4.46
N THR A 58 -14.44 -16.50 -3.17
CA THR A 58 -15.07 -17.76 -2.72
C THR A 58 -16.60 -17.67 -2.57
N GLY A 59 -17.18 -16.46 -2.70
CA GLY A 59 -18.61 -16.24 -2.46
C GLY A 59 -18.98 -15.99 -1.00
N ALA A 60 -18.00 -15.99 -0.09
CA ALA A 60 -18.21 -15.79 1.34
C ALA A 60 -18.32 -14.30 1.70
N GLU A 61 -19.24 -13.98 2.62
CA GLU A 61 -19.47 -12.61 3.06
C GLU A 61 -18.21 -11.99 3.72
N PRO A 62 -17.92 -10.69 3.51
CA PRO A 62 -16.73 -10.03 4.06
C PRO A 62 -16.71 -10.05 5.59
N ARG A 63 -17.89 -9.93 6.22
CA ARG A 63 -18.05 -10.02 7.68
C ARG A 63 -17.59 -11.37 8.22
N ALA A 64 -17.98 -12.47 7.56
CA ALA A 64 -17.51 -13.80 7.93
C ALA A 64 -15.99 -13.92 7.77
N GLY A 65 -15.42 -13.26 6.76
CA GLY A 65 -13.97 -13.20 6.53
C GLY A 65 -13.19 -12.66 7.71
N LEU A 66 -13.77 -11.81 8.56
CA LEU A 66 -13.03 -11.22 9.69
C LEU A 66 -12.88 -12.12 10.90
N MET A 67 -13.64 -13.21 10.98
CA MET A 67 -13.34 -14.26 11.94
C MET A 67 -12.10 -15.08 11.51
N TYR A 68 -11.81 -15.12 10.21
CA TYR A 68 -10.79 -16.04 9.65
C TYR A 68 -9.53 -15.31 9.13
N LEU A 69 -9.65 -14.09 8.62
CA LEU A 69 -8.54 -13.32 8.06
C LEU A 69 -7.51 -12.90 9.12
N PRO A 70 -7.89 -12.42 10.32
CA PRO A 70 -6.92 -12.16 11.38
C PRO A 70 -6.15 -13.41 11.83
N PRO A 71 -6.77 -14.57 12.14
CA PRO A 71 -5.99 -15.75 12.52
C PRO A 71 -5.19 -16.33 11.36
N VAL A 72 -5.69 -16.31 10.12
CA VAL A 72 -4.91 -16.72 8.93
C VAL A 72 -3.73 -15.79 8.73
N GLY A 73 -3.93 -14.47 8.82
CA GLY A 73 -2.87 -13.49 8.67
C GLY A 73 -1.85 -13.57 9.80
N LEU A 74 -2.29 -13.82 11.05
CA LEU A 74 -1.39 -14.08 12.17
C LEU A 74 -0.61 -15.38 11.96
N TRP A 75 -1.26 -16.44 11.51
CA TRP A 75 -0.61 -17.70 11.18
C TRP A 75 0.44 -17.51 10.07
N LEU A 76 0.12 -16.78 9.00
CA LEU A 76 1.07 -16.41 7.95
C LEU A 76 2.22 -15.58 8.53
N ALA A 77 1.94 -14.59 9.38
CA ALA A 77 2.97 -13.78 10.01
C ALA A 77 3.92 -14.65 10.85
N LEU A 78 3.40 -15.60 11.62
CA LEU A 78 4.17 -16.56 12.40
C LEU A 78 4.95 -17.53 11.51
N TRP A 79 4.36 -17.99 10.41
CA TRP A 79 5.00 -18.87 9.42
C TRP A 79 6.15 -18.20 8.70
N PHE A 80 6.03 -16.90 8.41
CA PHE A 80 7.08 -16.10 7.78
C PHE A 80 8.08 -15.51 8.79
N TRP A 81 7.80 -15.61 10.10
CA TRP A 81 8.66 -15.11 11.16
C TRP A 81 10.06 -15.76 11.28
N PRO A 82 10.30 -17.05 10.95
CA PRO A 82 11.60 -17.68 11.13
C PRO A 82 12.72 -16.87 10.46
N ARG A 83 13.80 -16.69 11.21
CA ARG A 83 14.93 -15.86 10.78
C ARG A 83 15.64 -16.52 9.59
N PRO A 84 15.92 -15.80 8.50
CA PRO A 84 16.87 -16.28 7.52
C PRO A 84 18.27 -16.38 8.14
N ASP A 85 18.96 -17.48 7.85
CA ASP A 85 20.33 -17.77 8.34
C ASP A 85 21.36 -16.74 7.84
N ALA A 86 21.09 -16.09 6.70
CA ALA A 86 21.92 -15.06 6.13
C ALA A 86 21.40 -13.66 6.50
N THR A 87 22.23 -12.89 7.19
CA THR A 87 21.92 -11.52 7.60
C THR A 87 22.25 -10.56 6.45
N ILE A 88 21.25 -9.84 5.96
CA ILE A 88 21.38 -8.99 4.78
C ILE A 88 21.60 -7.54 5.20
N GLY A 89 22.82 -7.24 5.64
CA GLY A 89 23.23 -5.88 6.01
C GLY A 89 24.36 -5.84 7.02
N SER A 90 25.30 -4.90 6.83
CA SER A 90 26.17 -4.45 7.91
C SER A 90 25.34 -3.52 8.79
N ALA A 91 24.87 -3.99 9.95
CA ALA A 91 24.18 -3.13 10.89
C ALA A 91 25.06 -1.93 11.21
N MET A 92 24.69 -0.74 10.73
CA MET A 92 25.38 0.48 11.11
C MET A 92 25.13 0.69 12.60
N ARG A 93 26.18 0.57 13.42
CA ARG A 93 26.12 0.95 14.84
C ARG A 93 25.90 2.46 14.93
N THR A 94 24.64 2.88 14.98
CA THR A 94 24.27 4.26 15.26
C THR A 94 24.38 4.53 16.76
N SER A 95 24.93 5.67 17.15
CA SER A 95 24.91 6.11 18.55
C SER A 95 23.47 6.28 19.06
N LEU A 96 23.27 6.11 20.37
CA LEU A 96 21.98 6.34 21.03
C LEU A 96 21.45 7.76 20.75
N VAL A 97 22.35 8.76 20.78
CA VAL A 97 22.04 10.16 20.47
C VAL A 97 21.43 10.31 19.09
N ARG A 98 22.00 9.66 18.06
CA ARG A 98 21.45 9.70 16.70
C ARG A 98 20.05 9.07 16.65
N ARG A 99 19.83 7.97 17.36
CA ARG A 99 18.51 7.31 17.41
C ARG A 99 17.46 8.20 18.07
N LEU A 100 17.80 8.82 19.20
CA LEU A 100 16.91 9.75 19.90
C LEU A 100 16.61 10.98 19.05
N ALA A 101 17.61 11.55 18.37
CA ALA A 101 17.41 12.68 17.46
C ALA A 101 16.47 12.32 16.31
N VAL A 102 16.67 11.17 15.65
CA VAL A 102 15.78 10.70 14.58
C VAL A 102 14.37 10.44 15.11
N ALA A 103 14.23 9.83 16.29
CA ALA A 103 12.92 9.58 16.91
C ALA A 103 12.19 10.89 17.23
N LEU A 104 12.89 11.90 17.73
CA LEU A 104 12.32 13.23 17.99
C LEU A 104 11.87 13.90 16.70
N VAL A 105 12.70 13.87 15.64
CA VAL A 105 12.33 14.41 14.32
C VAL A 105 11.12 13.67 13.75
N ALA A 106 11.09 12.34 13.87
CA ALA A 106 9.95 11.53 13.45
C ALA A 106 8.66 11.95 14.18
N LEU A 107 8.73 12.14 15.50
CA LEU A 107 7.60 12.58 16.30
C LEU A 107 7.08 13.94 15.80
N VAL A 108 7.97 14.91 15.58
CA VAL A 108 7.61 16.25 15.07
C VAL A 108 7.06 16.19 13.64
N ALA A 109 7.60 15.32 12.78
CA ALA A 109 7.14 15.15 11.40
C ALA A 109 5.72 14.56 11.33
N VAL A 110 5.33 13.73 12.29
CA VAL A 110 4.00 13.09 12.33
C VAL A 110 2.91 14.01 12.89
N LEU A 111 3.25 15.03 13.70
CA LEU A 111 2.29 15.96 14.30
C LEU A 111 1.26 16.56 13.31
N PRO A 112 1.64 17.14 12.15
CA PRO A 112 0.67 17.72 11.23
C PRO A 112 -0.28 16.66 10.66
N LEU A 113 0.23 15.45 10.38
CA LEU A 113 -0.58 14.34 9.91
C LEU A 113 -1.60 13.89 10.96
N THR A 114 -1.18 13.72 12.22
CA THR A 114 -2.08 13.32 13.31
C THR A 114 -3.14 14.38 13.56
N ARG A 115 -2.75 15.66 13.58
CA ARG A 115 -3.70 16.77 13.74
C ARG A 115 -4.75 16.72 12.63
N HIS A 116 -4.30 16.68 11.38
CA HIS A 116 -5.21 16.71 10.24
C HIS A 116 -6.09 15.43 10.20
N ALA A 117 -5.56 14.27 10.62
CA ALA A 117 -6.32 13.02 10.73
C ALA A 117 -7.44 13.11 11.76
N LEU A 118 -7.19 13.77 12.90
CA LEU A 118 -8.20 14.03 13.91
C LEU A 118 -9.28 15.01 13.42
N GLU A 119 -8.88 16.06 12.69
CA GLU A 119 -9.80 17.04 12.10
C GLU A 119 -10.70 16.38 11.02
N GLU A 120 -10.14 15.46 10.24
CA GLU A 120 -10.84 14.76 9.18
C GLU A 120 -11.66 13.56 9.69
N TYR A 121 -11.32 12.91 10.80
CA TYR A 121 -12.03 11.72 11.26
C TYR A 121 -13.55 11.91 11.42
N GLY A 122 -13.98 13.08 11.90
CA GLY A 122 -15.39 13.42 12.09
C GLY A 122 -16.10 13.96 10.84
N ARG A 123 -15.37 14.20 9.75
CA ARG A 123 -15.94 14.78 8.53
C ARG A 123 -16.49 13.66 7.62
N PRO A 124 -17.68 13.86 7.04
CA PRO A 124 -18.16 12.93 6.02
C PRO A 124 -17.22 12.90 4.81
N ILE A 125 -17.20 11.76 4.10
CA ILE A 125 -16.53 11.65 2.81
C ILE A 125 -17.51 12.16 1.74
N HIS A 126 -17.21 13.32 1.12
CA HIS A 126 -18.06 13.98 0.12
C HIS A 126 -17.24 14.53 -1.06
N GLY A 127 -17.85 14.53 -2.25
CA GLY A 127 -17.62 15.55 -3.30
C GLY A 127 -16.33 15.49 -4.12
N ASP A 128 -15.62 14.36 -4.18
CA ASP A 128 -14.39 14.20 -4.94
C ASP A 128 -14.14 12.70 -5.23
N ASP A 129 -13.01 12.34 -5.87
CA ASP A 129 -12.52 10.98 -6.14
C ASP A 129 -12.65 10.04 -4.94
N ASP A 130 -12.51 10.60 -3.74
CA ASP A 130 -12.62 9.90 -2.47
C ASP A 130 -13.96 9.22 -2.29
N ALA A 131 -15.03 9.98 -2.52
CA ALA A 131 -16.39 9.51 -2.39
C ALA A 131 -16.78 8.69 -3.61
N SER A 132 -16.52 9.21 -4.82
CA SER A 132 -17.08 8.69 -6.07
C SER A 132 -16.37 7.46 -6.63
N ILE A 133 -15.08 7.28 -6.34
CA ILE A 133 -14.28 6.18 -6.88
C ILE A 133 -13.99 5.17 -5.78
N TRP A 134 -13.20 5.57 -4.78
CA TRP A 134 -12.58 4.62 -3.84
C TRP A 134 -13.57 4.11 -2.81
N THR A 135 -14.23 5.03 -2.10
CA THR A 135 -15.18 4.70 -1.04
C THR A 135 -16.45 4.08 -1.60
N PHE A 136 -16.97 4.63 -2.70
CA PHE A 136 -18.15 4.09 -3.37
C PHE A 136 -17.96 2.64 -3.78
N LYS A 137 -16.85 2.32 -4.47
CA LYS A 137 -16.53 0.96 -4.88
C LYS A 137 -16.37 0.04 -3.68
N ALA A 138 -15.69 0.49 -2.61
CA ALA A 138 -15.55 -0.29 -1.39
C ALA A 138 -16.91 -0.63 -0.74
N VAL A 139 -17.83 0.34 -0.69
CA VAL A 139 -19.17 0.13 -0.13
C VAL A 139 -19.98 -0.86 -0.97
N ILE A 140 -19.97 -0.73 -2.30
CA ILE A 140 -20.62 -1.72 -3.19
C ILE A 140 -20.06 -3.12 -2.94
N LEU A 141 -18.73 -3.24 -2.89
CA LEU A 141 -18.06 -4.52 -2.67
C LEU A 141 -18.40 -5.11 -1.30
N ALA A 142 -18.43 -4.29 -0.25
CA ALA A 142 -18.76 -4.75 1.11
C ALA A 142 -20.23 -5.15 1.26
N GLU A 143 -21.16 -4.39 0.67
CA GLU A 143 -22.60 -4.68 0.69
C GLU A 143 -22.95 -5.94 -0.11
N HIS A 144 -22.34 -6.09 -1.29
CA HIS A 144 -22.61 -7.22 -2.17
C HIS A 144 -21.91 -8.50 -1.68
N GLY A 145 -20.69 -8.32 -1.18
CA GLY A 145 -19.99 -9.32 -0.40
C GLY A 145 -19.33 -10.47 -1.16
N ARG A 146 -19.41 -10.51 -2.50
CA ARG A 146 -18.78 -11.56 -3.31
C ARG A 146 -18.47 -11.11 -4.73
N PHE A 147 -17.61 -11.84 -5.44
CA PHE A 147 -17.39 -11.62 -6.87
C PHE A 147 -18.24 -12.60 -7.70
N ASP A 148 -19.44 -12.19 -8.09
CA ASP A 148 -20.34 -12.96 -8.96
C ASP A 148 -20.90 -12.11 -10.10
N ALA A 149 -21.80 -12.66 -10.91
CA ALA A 149 -22.43 -11.92 -12.01
C ALA A 149 -23.35 -10.77 -11.55
N ALA A 150 -23.98 -10.88 -10.38
CA ALA A 150 -24.87 -9.85 -9.86
C ALA A 150 -24.12 -8.57 -9.43
N LEU A 151 -22.83 -8.69 -9.11
CA LEU A 151 -21.98 -7.53 -8.84
C LEU A 151 -21.87 -6.60 -10.07
N ALA A 152 -21.95 -7.13 -11.29
CA ALA A 152 -21.84 -6.33 -12.52
C ALA A 152 -22.91 -5.24 -12.60
N GLU A 153 -24.14 -5.53 -12.16
CA GLU A 153 -25.23 -4.55 -12.17
C GLU A 153 -25.00 -3.41 -11.17
N LYS A 154 -24.34 -3.69 -10.04
CA LYS A 154 -23.99 -2.70 -9.02
C LYS A 154 -22.79 -1.84 -9.43
N LEU A 155 -21.92 -2.35 -10.30
CA LEU A 155 -20.77 -1.64 -10.87
C LEU A 155 -21.10 -0.98 -12.21
N ASP A 156 -22.36 -0.92 -12.62
CA ASP A 156 -22.76 -0.27 -13.87
C ASP A 156 -22.68 1.26 -13.71
N GLU A 157 -21.67 1.88 -14.32
CA GLU A 157 -21.44 3.33 -14.32
C GLU A 157 -22.67 4.11 -14.81
N ARG A 158 -23.43 3.55 -15.77
CA ARG A 158 -24.62 4.22 -16.34
C ARG A 158 -25.77 4.32 -15.33
N LYS A 159 -25.84 3.38 -14.39
CA LYS A 159 -26.85 3.35 -13.34
C LYS A 159 -26.42 4.13 -12.11
N THR A 160 -25.14 4.11 -11.81
CA THR A 160 -24.59 4.66 -10.57
C THR A 160 -24.12 6.11 -10.70
N GLY A 161 -23.80 6.56 -11.92
CA GLY A 161 -23.15 7.85 -12.14
C GLY A 161 -21.73 7.92 -11.57
N ALA A 162 -21.14 6.78 -11.19
CA ALA A 162 -19.76 6.73 -10.75
C ALA A 162 -18.82 6.71 -11.95
N HIS A 163 -17.66 7.32 -11.77
CA HIS A 163 -16.59 7.37 -12.78
C HIS A 163 -15.40 6.53 -12.32
N HIS A 164 -14.57 6.12 -13.26
CA HIS A 164 -13.32 5.40 -13.00
C HIS A 164 -13.54 4.09 -12.21
N LEU A 165 -14.64 3.37 -12.45
CA LEU A 165 -14.86 2.09 -11.77
C LEU A 165 -13.86 1.03 -12.21
N ASP A 166 -13.13 1.25 -13.31
CA ASP A 166 -12.02 0.42 -13.77
C ASP A 166 -10.77 0.51 -12.86
N TYR A 167 -10.70 1.50 -11.96
CA TYR A 167 -9.53 1.70 -11.11
C TYR A 167 -9.20 0.47 -10.24
N PRO A 168 -7.89 0.23 -9.98
CA PRO A 168 -7.39 -0.88 -9.17
C PRO A 168 -8.06 -1.12 -7.81
N LEU A 169 -8.17 -2.40 -7.46
CA LEU A 169 -8.87 -2.85 -6.25
C LEU A 169 -8.08 -2.76 -4.93
N LEU A 170 -6.79 -2.39 -4.93
CA LEU A 170 -5.97 -2.38 -3.71
C LEU A 170 -6.62 -1.57 -2.58
N ASN A 171 -6.95 -0.31 -2.85
CA ASN A 171 -7.52 0.58 -1.84
C ASN A 171 -8.98 0.18 -1.48
N PRO A 172 -9.88 -0.11 -2.45
CA PRO A 172 -11.21 -0.61 -2.14
C PRO A 172 -11.22 -1.87 -1.27
N LEU A 173 -10.32 -2.84 -1.52
CA LEU A 173 -10.26 -4.08 -0.75
C LEU A 173 -9.77 -3.88 0.70
N LEU A 174 -8.89 -2.90 0.93
CA LEU A 174 -8.51 -2.50 2.29
C LEU A 174 -9.67 -1.85 3.04
N GLN A 175 -10.47 -1.04 2.34
CA GLN A 175 -11.68 -0.46 2.91
C GLN A 175 -12.77 -1.50 3.16
N VAL A 176 -12.95 -2.50 2.27
CA VAL A 176 -13.85 -3.65 2.51
C VAL A 176 -13.42 -4.41 3.77
N PHE A 177 -12.12 -4.62 3.96
CA PHE A 177 -11.59 -5.26 5.16
C PHE A 177 -11.95 -4.48 6.44
N ILE A 178 -11.88 -3.14 6.40
CA ILE A 178 -12.35 -2.29 7.51
C ILE A 178 -13.87 -2.38 7.69
N LEU A 179 -14.64 -2.28 6.59
CA LEU A 179 -16.10 -2.28 6.62
C LEU A 179 -16.69 -3.57 7.18
N GLY A 180 -16.04 -4.70 6.98
CA GLY A 180 -16.51 -5.93 7.62
C GLY A 180 -16.36 -5.86 9.16
N ALA A 181 -15.39 -5.10 9.67
CA ALA A 181 -14.96 -5.12 11.08
C ALA A 181 -15.65 -4.02 11.90
N THR A 182 -16.31 -3.10 11.20
CA THR A 182 -17.10 -2.02 11.76
C THR A 182 -18.55 -2.23 11.39
N ASP A 183 -19.44 -2.36 12.37
CA ASP A 183 -20.89 -2.49 12.12
C ASP A 183 -21.51 -1.21 11.52
N GLU A 184 -20.84 -0.07 11.72
CA GLU A 184 -21.25 1.23 11.21
C GLU A 184 -20.32 1.65 10.07
N ARG A 185 -20.90 2.23 9.01
CA ARG A 185 -20.17 2.94 7.94
C ARG A 185 -19.64 4.26 8.47
N VAL A 186 -18.82 4.20 9.51
CA VAL A 186 -18.15 5.37 10.05
C VAL A 186 -17.18 5.83 8.98
N ALA A 187 -17.56 6.86 8.23
CA ALA A 187 -16.77 7.40 7.12
C ALA A 187 -15.31 7.65 7.55
N GLY A 188 -15.09 8.10 8.79
CA GLY A 188 -13.77 8.28 9.38
C GLY A 188 -12.91 7.01 9.42
N ALA A 189 -13.50 5.83 9.64
CA ALA A 189 -12.75 4.57 9.69
C ALA A 189 -12.15 4.18 8.33
N LEU A 190 -12.80 4.56 7.22
CA LEU A 190 -12.31 4.27 5.87
C LEU A 190 -11.10 5.12 5.46
N ARG A 191 -10.75 6.15 6.24
CA ARG A 191 -9.56 6.98 6.05
C ARG A 191 -8.31 6.39 6.69
N TRP A 192 -8.45 5.41 7.59
CA TRP A 192 -7.30 4.79 8.25
C TRP A 192 -6.24 4.27 7.29
N PRO A 193 -6.57 3.54 6.20
CA PRO A 193 -5.57 3.07 5.24
C PRO A 193 -4.74 4.23 4.70
N SER A 194 -5.36 5.32 4.27
CA SER A 194 -4.66 6.52 3.78
C SER A 194 -3.71 7.11 4.80
N ILE A 195 -4.11 7.19 6.07
CA ILE A 195 -3.25 7.67 7.15
C ILE A 195 -2.01 6.78 7.30
N PHE A 196 -2.17 5.46 7.25
CA PHE A 196 -1.03 4.55 7.35
C PHE A 196 -0.16 4.54 6.08
N TRP A 197 -0.74 4.74 4.90
CA TRP A 197 0.01 4.99 3.67
C TRP A 197 0.83 6.29 3.78
N ALA A 198 0.25 7.36 4.32
CA ALA A 198 0.91 8.64 4.56
C ALA A 198 2.08 8.52 5.56
N LEU A 199 1.85 7.83 6.69
CA LEU A 199 2.88 7.54 7.69
C LEU A 199 4.05 6.76 7.07
N SER A 200 3.73 5.80 6.20
CA SER A 200 4.73 4.96 5.55
C SER A 200 5.54 5.72 4.51
N LEU A 201 4.89 6.58 3.73
CA LEU A 201 5.53 7.54 2.83
C LEU A 201 6.46 8.46 3.60
N LEU A 202 5.99 9.02 4.72
CA LEU A 202 6.77 9.92 5.55
C LEU A 202 8.01 9.22 6.16
N ALA A 203 7.85 8.00 6.67
CA ALA A 203 8.96 7.21 7.21
C ALA A 203 10.01 6.89 6.13
N LEU A 204 9.55 6.45 4.95
CA LEU A 204 10.45 6.09 3.86
C LEU A 204 11.16 7.32 3.26
N ALA A 205 10.45 8.44 3.12
CA ALA A 205 11.03 9.71 2.69
C ALA A 205 12.07 10.20 3.71
N GLY A 206 11.76 10.16 5.02
CA GLY A 206 12.72 10.51 6.07
C GLY A 206 13.98 9.66 6.03
N SER A 207 13.81 8.35 5.81
CA SER A 207 14.91 7.42 5.60
C SER A 207 15.78 7.83 4.39
N ALA A 208 15.17 8.16 3.25
CA ALA A 208 15.88 8.63 2.05
C ALA A 208 16.61 9.96 2.27
N PHE A 209 15.97 10.95 2.89
CA PHE A 209 16.58 12.24 3.18
C PHE A 209 17.76 12.12 4.15
N LEU A 210 17.65 11.29 5.19
CA LEU A 210 18.74 11.05 6.14
C LEU A 210 19.93 10.32 5.49
N ARG A 211 19.69 9.44 4.51
CA ARG A 211 20.77 8.82 3.72
C ARG A 211 21.46 9.82 2.81
N ALA A 212 20.69 10.70 2.16
CA ALA A 212 21.22 11.67 1.20
C ALA A 212 21.93 12.87 1.86
N GLY A 213 21.37 13.41 2.94
CA GLY A 213 21.81 14.66 3.57
C GLY A 213 22.41 14.52 4.97
N GLY A 214 22.53 13.30 5.50
CA GLY A 214 22.95 13.08 6.89
C GLY A 214 21.89 13.55 7.90
N LEU A 215 22.27 13.63 9.19
CA LEU A 215 21.31 13.88 10.27
C LEU A 215 20.68 15.29 10.18
N LEU A 216 21.48 16.34 10.07
CA LEU A 216 20.96 17.71 10.12
C LEU A 216 20.17 18.07 8.85
N ALA A 217 20.83 18.07 7.68
CA ALA A 217 20.18 18.47 6.44
C ALA A 217 19.05 17.49 6.04
N GLY A 218 19.25 16.18 6.28
CA GLY A 218 18.21 15.19 6.05
C GLY A 218 16.99 15.39 6.96
N SER A 219 17.18 15.74 8.23
CA SER A 219 16.05 16.05 9.14
C SER A 219 15.32 17.33 8.73
N LEU A 220 16.03 18.37 8.32
CA LEU A 220 15.42 19.62 7.86
C LEU A 220 14.59 19.40 6.59
N LEU A 221 15.12 18.66 5.61
CA LEU A 221 14.38 18.28 4.41
C LEU A 221 13.17 17.42 4.73
N TRP A 222 13.32 16.48 5.67
CA TRP A 222 12.21 15.64 6.11
C TRP A 222 11.10 16.46 6.77
N LEU A 223 11.43 17.37 7.67
CA LEU A 223 10.47 18.28 8.31
C LEU A 223 9.82 19.21 7.28
N ALA A 224 10.61 19.77 6.36
CA ALA A 224 10.08 20.63 5.29
C ALA A 224 9.07 19.87 4.42
N PHE A 225 9.36 18.62 4.05
CA PHE A 225 8.43 17.76 3.32
C PHE A 225 7.18 17.46 4.14
N ALA A 226 7.35 17.06 5.40
CA ALA A 226 6.25 16.72 6.30
C ALA A 226 5.30 17.90 6.54
N TRP A 227 5.81 19.12 6.60
CA TRP A 227 5.02 20.33 6.86
C TRP A 227 4.62 21.09 5.60
N ALA A 228 4.97 20.59 4.40
CA ALA A 228 4.63 21.23 3.15
C ALA A 228 3.09 21.25 2.95
N PRO A 229 2.47 22.41 2.68
CA PRO A 229 1.02 22.50 2.46
C PRO A 229 0.53 21.57 1.34
N ALA A 230 1.32 21.43 0.27
CA ALA A 230 1.00 20.55 -0.85
C ALA A 230 0.96 19.06 -0.44
N PHE A 231 1.85 18.63 0.46
CA PHE A 231 1.82 17.28 1.00
C PHE A 231 0.58 17.10 1.89
N GLN A 232 0.38 18.02 2.84
CA GLN A 232 -0.74 17.97 3.79
C GLN A 232 -2.11 17.92 3.09
N ALA A 233 -2.30 18.74 2.05
CA ALA A 233 -3.54 18.78 1.28
C ALA A 233 -3.86 17.49 0.51
N ARG A 234 -2.88 16.60 0.30
CA ARG A 234 -3.04 15.38 -0.51
C ARG A 234 -3.06 14.10 0.31
N VAL A 235 -2.60 14.12 1.56
CA VAL A 235 -2.22 12.88 2.24
C VAL A 235 -3.35 12.21 3.03
N LEU A 236 -4.45 12.92 3.28
CA LEU A 236 -5.58 12.42 4.07
C LEU A 236 -6.85 12.11 3.28
N GLY A 237 -6.86 12.40 1.99
CA GLY A 237 -7.90 11.87 1.13
C GLY A 237 -7.84 10.34 1.12
N THR A 238 -8.99 9.70 0.88
CA THR A 238 -9.04 8.28 0.50
C THR A 238 -8.45 8.00 -0.89
N LYS A 239 -7.85 9.00 -1.55
CA LYS A 239 -7.23 8.92 -2.87
C LYS A 239 -6.03 7.98 -2.89
N SER A 240 -5.84 7.33 -4.03
CA SER A 240 -4.68 6.46 -4.26
C SER A 240 -3.40 7.21 -4.67
N ASP A 241 -3.38 8.54 -4.67
CA ASP A 241 -2.17 9.33 -5.00
C ASP A 241 -1.04 9.07 -4.00
N VAL A 242 -1.37 8.99 -2.71
CA VAL A 242 -0.39 8.68 -1.64
C VAL A 242 0.17 7.27 -1.83
N ILE A 243 -0.70 6.30 -2.16
CA ILE A 243 -0.31 4.91 -2.42
C ILE A 243 0.64 4.86 -3.61
N THR A 244 0.35 5.62 -4.66
CA THR A 244 1.17 5.71 -5.88
C THR A 244 2.52 6.36 -5.60
N ALA A 245 2.54 7.49 -4.89
CA ALA A 245 3.77 8.18 -4.51
C ALA A 245 4.67 7.30 -3.63
N LEU A 246 4.09 6.60 -2.66
CA LEU A 246 4.78 5.63 -1.82
C LEU A 246 5.26 4.42 -2.64
N GLY A 247 4.42 3.83 -3.48
CA GLY A 247 4.79 2.71 -4.35
C GLY A 247 5.99 3.06 -5.24
N LEU A 248 6.01 4.27 -5.81
CA LEU A 248 7.12 4.77 -6.60
C LEU A 248 8.39 4.95 -5.76
N LEU A 249 8.31 5.64 -4.64
CA LEU A 249 9.45 5.85 -3.75
C LEU A 249 10.01 4.52 -3.21
N ALA A 250 9.13 3.60 -2.83
CA ALA A 250 9.50 2.28 -2.31
C ALA A 250 10.10 1.37 -3.37
N LEU A 251 9.60 1.42 -4.61
CA LEU A 251 10.20 0.72 -5.74
C LEU A 251 11.61 1.25 -6.01
N ILE A 252 11.79 2.58 -6.07
CA ILE A 252 13.11 3.20 -6.27
C ILE A 252 14.07 2.83 -5.12
N ASP A 253 13.62 2.89 -3.87
CA ASP A 253 14.46 2.53 -2.72
C ASP A 253 14.83 1.04 -2.73
N ALA A 254 13.88 0.15 -3.04
CA ALA A 254 14.13 -1.28 -3.17
C ALA A 254 15.14 -1.59 -4.29
N ILE A 255 15.03 -0.91 -5.44
CA ILE A 255 15.98 -1.02 -6.56
C ILE A 255 17.37 -0.53 -6.13
N GLY A 256 17.46 0.62 -5.45
CA GLY A 256 18.71 1.15 -4.92
C GLY A 256 19.39 0.16 -3.97
N ARG A 257 18.59 -0.62 -3.25
CA ARG A 257 19.07 -1.64 -2.31
C ARG A 257 19.27 -3.01 -2.93
N LEU A 258 18.86 -3.25 -4.17
CA LEU A 258 18.95 -4.56 -4.83
C LEU A 258 20.39 -5.15 -4.79
N ARG A 259 21.41 -4.30 -4.82
CA ARG A 259 22.82 -4.71 -4.69
C ARG A 259 23.18 -5.20 -3.28
N ALA A 260 22.64 -4.55 -2.26
CA ALA A 260 22.88 -4.89 -0.86
C ALA A 260 21.99 -6.04 -0.39
N THR A 261 20.74 -6.09 -0.86
CA THR A 261 19.74 -7.04 -0.39
C THR A 261 19.59 -8.28 -1.23
N ARG A 262 19.97 -8.21 -2.51
CA ARG A 262 19.71 -9.24 -3.54
C ARG A 262 18.24 -9.69 -3.61
N SER A 263 17.32 -8.94 -3.01
CA SER A 263 15.92 -9.33 -2.87
C SER A 263 15.09 -8.79 -4.02
N MET A 264 15.10 -9.53 -5.12
CA MET A 264 14.18 -9.29 -6.24
C MET A 264 12.71 -9.30 -5.78
N ALA A 265 12.42 -10.08 -4.72
CA ALA A 265 11.11 -10.14 -4.09
C ALA A 265 10.62 -8.78 -3.58
N LEU A 266 11.48 -7.99 -2.92
CA LEU A 266 11.09 -6.67 -2.43
C LEU A 266 10.78 -5.72 -3.59
N VAL A 267 11.61 -5.72 -4.63
CA VAL A 267 11.39 -4.93 -5.85
C VAL A 267 10.07 -5.32 -6.50
N ALA A 268 9.81 -6.62 -6.68
CA ALA A 268 8.59 -7.11 -7.29
C ALA A 268 7.35 -6.78 -6.46
N ALA A 269 7.41 -6.88 -5.13
CA ALA A 269 6.31 -6.52 -4.25
C ALA A 269 6.01 -5.01 -4.28
N MET A 270 7.04 -4.15 -4.28
CA MET A 270 6.84 -2.71 -4.41
C MET A 270 6.31 -2.32 -5.80
N ALA A 271 6.77 -3.01 -6.85
CA ALA A 271 6.20 -2.86 -8.19
C ALA A 271 4.73 -3.28 -8.23
N ALA A 272 4.35 -4.38 -7.56
CA ALA A 272 2.97 -4.83 -7.49
C ALA A 272 2.06 -3.81 -6.79
N ILE A 273 2.53 -3.19 -5.70
CA ILE A 273 1.79 -2.12 -5.02
C ILE A 273 1.60 -0.92 -5.94
N LEU A 274 2.65 -0.50 -6.64
CA LEU A 274 2.58 0.63 -7.56
C LEU A 274 1.65 0.32 -8.75
N VAL A 275 1.68 -0.89 -9.30
CA VAL A 275 0.76 -1.32 -10.36
C VAL A 275 -0.68 -1.36 -9.87
N TRP A 276 -0.92 -1.77 -8.62
CA TRP A 276 -2.26 -1.89 -8.06
C TRP A 276 -2.78 -0.63 -7.36
N SER A 277 -2.01 0.47 -7.33
CA SER A 277 -2.43 1.68 -6.63
C SER A 277 -3.46 2.46 -7.44
N LYS A 278 -3.15 2.72 -8.72
CA LYS A 278 -4.00 3.38 -9.72
C LYS A 278 -3.49 3.10 -11.12
N ASN A 279 -4.26 3.46 -12.15
CA ASN A 279 -3.90 3.20 -13.54
C ASN A 279 -2.54 3.81 -13.94
N GLU A 280 -2.25 5.03 -13.52
CA GLU A 280 -0.96 5.69 -13.78
C GLU A 280 0.20 5.02 -13.05
N GLY A 281 -0.09 4.28 -11.98
CA GLY A 281 0.87 3.47 -11.25
C GLY A 281 1.49 2.38 -12.12
N LEU A 282 0.71 1.71 -12.97
CA LEU A 282 1.24 0.75 -13.95
C LEU A 282 2.23 1.41 -14.91
N MET A 283 1.90 2.59 -15.44
CA MET A 283 2.79 3.36 -16.31
C MET A 283 4.11 3.72 -15.61
N LEU A 284 4.02 4.23 -14.38
CA LEU A 284 5.20 4.60 -13.58
C LEU A 284 6.07 3.38 -13.27
N ALA A 285 5.47 2.23 -12.93
CA ALA A 285 6.18 0.98 -12.73
C ALA A 285 6.94 0.55 -14.00
N CYS A 286 6.27 0.60 -15.16
CA CYS A 286 6.90 0.30 -16.45
C CYS A 286 8.10 1.23 -16.73
N VAL A 287 7.95 2.54 -16.55
CA VAL A 287 9.04 3.51 -16.77
C VAL A 287 10.24 3.21 -15.88
N VAL A 288 10.03 2.97 -14.59
CA VAL A 288 11.11 2.67 -13.64
C VAL A 288 11.80 1.35 -13.99
N LEU A 289 11.03 0.30 -14.31
CA LEU A 289 11.57 -1.01 -14.65
C LEU A 289 12.31 -1.01 -15.99
N ILE A 290 11.82 -0.27 -17.00
CA ILE A 290 12.52 -0.06 -18.27
C ILE A 290 13.83 0.69 -18.03
N ALA A 291 13.81 1.80 -17.28
CA ALA A 291 15.02 2.55 -16.96
C ALA A 291 16.06 1.69 -16.22
N LEU A 292 15.61 0.83 -15.31
CA LEU A 292 16.45 -0.15 -14.64
C LEU A 292 17.04 -1.18 -15.63
N GLY A 293 16.20 -1.73 -16.51
CA GLY A 293 16.60 -2.68 -17.55
C GLY A 293 17.62 -2.10 -18.53
N LEU A 294 17.45 -0.84 -18.95
CA LEU A 294 18.41 -0.14 -19.81
C LEU A 294 19.76 0.07 -19.11
N ARG A 295 19.74 0.42 -17.81
CA ARG A 295 20.97 0.67 -17.04
C ARG A 295 21.72 -0.60 -16.66
N GLN A 296 21.01 -1.73 -16.47
CA GLN A 296 21.57 -2.96 -15.88
C GLN A 296 21.32 -4.23 -16.71
N GLY A 297 20.91 -4.09 -17.98
CA GLY A 297 20.33 -5.18 -18.78
C GLY A 297 21.15 -6.45 -18.82
N ARG A 298 22.48 -6.35 -18.99
CA ARG A 298 23.36 -7.53 -19.02
C ARG A 298 23.45 -8.27 -17.68
N SER A 299 23.44 -7.57 -16.54
CA SER A 299 23.53 -8.21 -15.22
C SER A 299 22.18 -8.71 -14.71
N LEU A 300 21.08 -8.05 -15.09
CA LEU A 300 19.72 -8.47 -14.72
C LEU A 300 19.31 -9.73 -15.47
N LEU A 301 19.52 -9.78 -16.79
CA LEU A 301 19.16 -10.94 -17.63
C LEU A 301 19.86 -12.24 -17.18
N ALA A 302 21.12 -12.15 -16.74
CA ALA A 302 21.86 -13.29 -16.18
C ALA A 302 21.25 -13.84 -14.87
N GLY A 303 20.45 -13.03 -14.16
CA GLY A 303 19.79 -13.40 -12.90
C GLY A 303 18.34 -13.87 -13.04
N VAL A 304 17.69 -13.68 -14.19
CA VAL A 304 16.25 -14.00 -14.40
C VAL A 304 15.97 -15.50 -14.27
N TRP A 305 16.94 -16.37 -14.50
CA TRP A 305 16.77 -17.81 -14.38
C TRP A 305 16.84 -18.34 -12.93
N ARG A 306 17.00 -17.47 -11.93
CA ARG A 306 17.05 -17.88 -10.52
C ARG A 306 15.63 -17.98 -9.94
N PRO A 307 15.37 -18.87 -8.97
CA PRO A 307 14.06 -18.97 -8.31
C PRO A 307 13.50 -17.64 -7.76
N ALA A 308 14.39 -16.68 -7.44
CA ALA A 308 14.00 -15.34 -7.01
C ALA A 308 13.24 -14.52 -8.09
N SER A 309 13.33 -14.88 -9.37
CA SER A 309 12.59 -14.22 -10.45
C SER A 309 11.11 -14.59 -10.48
N LEU A 310 10.70 -15.69 -9.84
CA LEU A 310 9.28 -16.06 -9.71
C LEU A 310 8.48 -14.97 -8.99
N TRP A 311 9.13 -14.13 -8.18
CA TRP A 311 8.48 -12.97 -7.57
C TRP A 311 8.00 -11.95 -8.59
N LEU A 312 8.56 -11.89 -9.80
CA LEU A 312 8.07 -11.03 -10.89
C LEU A 312 6.68 -11.45 -11.38
N LEU A 313 6.24 -12.67 -11.07
CA LEU A 313 4.85 -13.09 -11.30
C LEU A 313 3.85 -12.32 -10.42
N LEU A 314 4.29 -11.72 -9.30
CA LEU A 314 3.41 -10.96 -8.42
C LEU A 314 2.86 -9.67 -9.09
N PRO A 315 3.69 -8.72 -9.56
CA PRO A 315 3.16 -7.53 -10.26
C PRO A 315 2.42 -7.90 -11.54
N LEU A 316 2.87 -8.94 -12.26
CA LEU A 316 2.17 -9.44 -13.45
C LEU A 316 0.79 -10.00 -13.10
N GLY A 317 0.70 -10.84 -12.07
CA GLY A 317 -0.55 -11.44 -11.61
C GLY A 317 -1.54 -10.40 -11.12
N VAL A 318 -1.05 -9.34 -10.46
CA VAL A 318 -1.87 -8.19 -10.06
C VAL A 318 -2.41 -7.45 -11.28
N ALA A 319 -1.56 -7.15 -12.28
CA ALA A 319 -2.00 -6.48 -13.51
C ALA A 319 -3.03 -7.33 -14.28
N LEU A 320 -2.76 -8.62 -14.46
CA LEU A 320 -3.64 -9.56 -15.16
C LEU A 320 -4.94 -9.80 -14.39
N GLY A 321 -4.86 -9.89 -13.06
CA GLY A 321 -6.03 -10.03 -12.19
C GLY A 321 -6.94 -8.81 -12.27
N GLN A 322 -6.38 -7.61 -12.22
CA GLN A 322 -7.15 -6.38 -12.40
C GLN A 322 -7.76 -6.29 -13.80
N TRP A 323 -7.00 -6.63 -14.84
CA TRP A 323 -7.51 -6.67 -16.22
C TRP A 323 -8.66 -7.67 -16.37
N ALA A 324 -8.52 -8.88 -15.82
CA ALA A 324 -9.55 -9.90 -15.86
C ALA A 324 -10.81 -9.47 -15.08
N PHE A 325 -10.64 -8.84 -13.91
CA PHE A 325 -11.75 -8.27 -13.15
C PHE A 325 -12.51 -7.22 -13.98
N ASN A 326 -11.80 -6.23 -14.53
CA ASN A 326 -12.41 -5.20 -15.36
C ASN A 326 -13.11 -5.80 -16.58
N ARG A 327 -12.48 -6.77 -17.26
CA ARG A 327 -13.05 -7.44 -18.42
C ARG A 327 -14.33 -8.21 -18.09
N TYR A 328 -14.35 -8.93 -16.97
CA TYR A 328 -15.51 -9.71 -16.53
C TYR A 328 -16.69 -8.81 -16.16
N TYR A 329 -16.41 -7.68 -15.50
CA TYR A 329 -17.43 -6.72 -15.06
C TYR A 329 -17.77 -5.64 -16.09
N GLY A 330 -17.19 -5.70 -17.29
CA GLY A 330 -17.45 -4.72 -18.35
C GLY A 330 -16.96 -3.30 -18.02
N LEU A 331 -15.93 -3.18 -17.19
CA LEU A 331 -15.35 -1.89 -16.77
C LEU A 331 -14.30 -1.48 -17.80
N GLU A 332 -14.49 -0.30 -18.40
CA GLU A 332 -13.61 0.22 -19.44
C GLU A 332 -12.61 1.21 -18.87
N ASN A 333 -11.35 1.10 -19.31
CA ASN A 333 -10.32 2.04 -18.92
C ASN A 333 -10.42 3.31 -19.76
N ASP A 334 -10.89 4.37 -19.14
CA ASP A 334 -11.13 5.67 -19.76
C ASP A 334 -9.85 6.37 -20.25
N LEU A 335 -8.71 6.14 -19.58
CA LEU A 335 -7.40 6.64 -20.03
C LEU A 335 -6.97 6.07 -21.39
N LEU A 336 -7.45 4.87 -21.75
CA LEU A 336 -7.13 4.21 -23.03
C LEU A 336 -8.18 4.47 -24.10
N THR A 337 -9.46 4.54 -23.72
CA THR A 337 -10.55 4.74 -24.67
C THR A 337 -10.71 6.20 -25.08
N GLY A 338 -10.04 7.13 -24.36
CA GLY A 338 -10.16 8.56 -24.61
C GLY A 338 -11.61 9.02 -24.48
N GLY A 339 -12.40 8.28 -23.68
CA GLY A 339 -13.77 8.60 -23.36
C GLY A 339 -13.76 9.98 -22.75
N ALA A 340 -14.06 10.98 -23.57
CA ALA A 340 -14.17 12.35 -23.14
C ALA A 340 -15.02 12.36 -21.88
N GLY A 341 -14.46 12.88 -20.79
CA GLY A 341 -15.19 13.11 -19.55
C GLY A 341 -16.55 13.67 -19.94
N ARG A 342 -17.60 12.89 -19.67
CA ARG A 342 -18.93 13.45 -19.53
C ARG A 342 -18.94 14.09 -18.14
N ASP A 343 -18.19 15.18 -18.04
CA ASP A 343 -18.37 16.21 -17.03
C ASP A 343 -19.53 17.11 -17.48
#